data_AF-T0JWD2-F1
#
_entry.id   AF-T0JWD2-F1
#
_cell.length_a   1.000
_cell.length_b   1.000
_cell.length_c   1.000
_cell.angle_alpha   90.00
_cell.angle_beta   90.00
_cell.angle_gamma   90.00
#
_symmetry.space_group_name_H-M   'P 1'
#
loop_
_entity.id
_entity.type
_entity.pdbx_description
1 polymer ?
#
loop_
_entity_poly.entity_id
_entity_poly.type
_entity_poly.pdbx_seq_one_letter_code
_entity_poly.pdbx_strand_id
1 'polypeptide(L)'
;MESPSVSFSAQATQPKKTSHNRNRSASDGAALVHPGHRLSPYHPAWSLTDLLDTFGPLIFPIHRAALLRKRILISCHAPVREICNFVYNISVLSNIPQTVAELLAPSSSSQRLRPLFTIGVHDIPFLVEDFEASKRKKADSNDAVPDEAGSGWIACTTDSILAMKDTLWDMLITMPPPYSPNAKDKVWPTVECPRGVPVKATQRDLRRFRALKSGLTRLTATTPRPRTAESPRSENSTSFKLTTGAFPASSLESDEALDKIVEPLSWSALAYNGFMWWASAGEQARSEEQEESARDAALLADLGLMPHTPSMTMPAPKPRTASGGMRDSIGSVASRQSVGPDDDEARTELAVIAYFHRLTAQMLSVMADVVESSDDRYEDDDDDEQEAEDTPLRSDSEADLRSVRVESHAIESMGLDVWNAHDAEFVKELMAKYFDRKPYIEGKGVEVCGVRVC
;
A
#
# COMPACT_ATOMS: atom_id res chain seq x y z
N MET A 1 -40.53 -44.43 -9.01
CA MET A 1 -40.09 -43.24 -9.75
C MET A 1 -38.60 -43.39 -9.93
N GLU A 2 -38.23 -44.04 -11.02
CA GLU A 2 -36.86 -44.44 -11.37
C GLU A 2 -36.25 -43.42 -12.32
N SER A 3 -34.99 -43.08 -12.09
CA SER A 3 -34.17 -42.20 -12.91
C SER A 3 -33.66 -42.95 -14.15
N PRO A 4 -33.63 -42.34 -15.36
CA PRO A 4 -32.98 -42.94 -16.51
C PRO A 4 -31.51 -42.51 -16.61
N SER A 5 -30.62 -43.50 -16.54
CA SER A 5 -29.23 -43.43 -17.01
C SER A 5 -29.16 -43.76 -18.50
N VAL A 6 -28.46 -42.96 -19.30
CA VAL A 6 -28.22 -43.26 -20.72
C VAL A 6 -26.72 -43.30 -21.00
N SER A 7 -26.26 -44.52 -21.27
CA SER A 7 -24.93 -44.90 -21.75
C SER A 7 -24.83 -44.78 -23.27
N PHE A 8 -23.71 -44.28 -23.79
CA PHE A 8 -23.41 -44.31 -25.24
C PHE A 8 -22.22 -45.23 -25.54
N SER A 9 -22.47 -46.17 -26.46
CA SER A 9 -21.54 -47.18 -26.97
C SER A 9 -20.62 -46.63 -28.06
N ALA A 10 -19.38 -47.10 -28.05
CA ALA A 10 -18.33 -46.82 -29.03
C ALA A 10 -18.56 -47.50 -30.39
N GLN A 11 -18.00 -46.92 -31.45
CA GLN A 11 -17.79 -47.59 -32.76
C GLN A 11 -16.47 -47.14 -33.39
N ALA A 12 -15.95 -47.96 -34.31
CA ALA A 12 -14.53 -48.28 -34.47
C ALA A 12 -13.79 -47.61 -35.66
N THR A 13 -12.50 -47.34 -35.43
CA THR A 13 -11.25 -47.41 -36.24
C THR A 13 -11.12 -46.99 -37.75
N GLN A 14 -10.20 -46.01 -37.94
CA GLN A 14 -8.98 -45.95 -38.84
C GLN A 14 -9.16 -45.71 -40.38
N PRO A 15 -8.28 -44.92 -41.07
CA PRO A 15 -6.84 -45.22 -41.22
C PRO A 15 -5.82 -44.05 -41.19
N LYS A 16 -4.56 -44.42 -40.91
CA LYS A 16 -3.31 -43.60 -40.91
C LYS A 16 -2.97 -42.95 -42.26
N LYS A 17 -2.37 -41.75 -42.23
CA LYS A 17 -1.34 -41.29 -43.20
C LYS A 17 -0.46 -40.13 -42.66
N THR A 18 0.84 -40.42 -42.65
CA THR A 18 2.04 -39.57 -42.90
C THR A 18 2.34 -38.32 -42.07
N SER A 19 3.55 -38.34 -41.50
CA SER A 19 4.28 -37.28 -40.80
C SER A 19 4.63 -36.07 -41.68
N HIS A 20 4.50 -34.86 -41.13
CA HIS A 20 5.36 -33.72 -41.44
C HIS A 20 5.62 -32.86 -40.19
N ASN A 21 6.90 -32.77 -39.81
CA ASN A 21 7.43 -31.73 -38.91
C ASN A 21 7.44 -30.38 -39.64
N ARG A 22 6.97 -29.29 -38.99
CA ARG A 22 7.66 -27.98 -38.92
C ARG A 22 6.88 -26.91 -38.13
N ASN A 23 7.61 -26.34 -37.18
CA ASN A 23 7.63 -24.96 -36.67
C ASN A 23 6.35 -24.22 -36.29
N ARG A 24 6.27 -23.96 -34.97
CA ARG A 24 6.00 -22.65 -34.33
C ARG A 24 5.17 -21.67 -35.14
N SER A 25 3.92 -21.48 -34.73
CA SER A 25 3.25 -20.20 -34.80
C SER A 25 2.54 -19.99 -33.47
N ALA A 26 3.12 -19.14 -32.63
CA ALA A 26 2.46 -18.58 -31.47
C ALA A 26 1.30 -17.72 -31.98
N SER A 27 0.12 -18.34 -31.99
CA SER A 27 -1.18 -17.76 -31.66
C SER A 27 -1.22 -16.24 -31.53
N ASP A 28 -1.78 -15.57 -32.53
CA ASP A 28 -3.11 -14.94 -32.51
C ASP A 28 -3.65 -14.39 -31.16
N GLY A 29 -2.76 -13.85 -30.32
CA GLY A 29 -3.08 -13.25 -29.01
C GLY A 29 -3.15 -11.72 -29.03
N ALA A 30 -2.92 -11.09 -30.19
CA ALA A 30 -2.95 -9.62 -30.32
C ALA A 30 -4.34 -9.06 -30.68
N ALA A 31 -5.36 -9.93 -30.84
CA ALA A 31 -6.71 -9.53 -31.24
C ALA A 31 -7.75 -9.52 -30.09
N LEU A 32 -7.34 -9.77 -28.83
CA LEU A 32 -8.23 -9.77 -27.66
C LEU A 32 -7.84 -8.79 -26.55
N VAL A 33 -7.09 -7.73 -26.86
CA VAL A 33 -7.04 -6.58 -25.94
C VAL A 33 -8.37 -5.85 -26.08
N HIS A 34 -9.34 -6.23 -25.25
CA HIS A 34 -10.60 -5.52 -25.14
C HIS A 34 -10.32 -4.04 -24.78
N PRO A 35 -10.79 -3.07 -25.57
CA PRO A 35 -10.68 -1.67 -25.22
C PRO A 35 -11.72 -1.35 -24.12
N GLY A 36 -11.25 -1.12 -22.89
CA GLY A 36 -12.06 -0.51 -21.83
C GLY A 36 -11.93 -1.15 -20.45
N HIS A 37 -10.82 -0.95 -19.75
CA HIS A 37 -10.77 -1.09 -18.29
C HIS A 37 -11.33 0.19 -17.65
N ARG A 38 -12.63 0.45 -17.84
CA ARG A 38 -13.31 1.54 -17.13
C ARG A 38 -13.97 0.95 -15.90
N LEU A 39 -13.67 1.52 -14.73
CA LEU A 39 -14.42 1.23 -13.52
C LEU A 39 -15.90 1.52 -13.79
N SER A 40 -16.79 0.69 -13.25
CA SER A 40 -18.22 0.97 -13.38
C SER A 40 -18.54 2.34 -12.75
N PRO A 41 -19.56 3.08 -13.23
CA PRO A 41 -19.84 4.43 -12.72
C PRO A 41 -20.11 4.52 -11.21
N TYR A 42 -20.44 3.39 -10.57
CA TYR A 42 -20.72 3.31 -9.13
C TYR A 42 -19.70 2.44 -8.39
N HIS A 43 -18.53 2.20 -8.98
CA HIS A 43 -17.48 1.42 -8.33
C HIS A 43 -16.96 2.15 -7.08
N PRO A 44 -16.80 1.48 -5.93
CA PRO A 44 -16.34 2.14 -4.69
C PRO A 44 -14.98 2.83 -4.79
N ALA A 45 -14.10 2.32 -5.66
CA ALA A 45 -12.76 2.88 -5.90
C ALA A 45 -12.76 4.35 -6.36
N TRP A 46 -13.89 4.87 -6.88
CA TRP A 46 -14.04 6.31 -7.18
C TRP A 46 -13.97 7.23 -5.96
N SER A 47 -14.04 6.68 -4.74
CA SER A 47 -13.94 7.44 -3.49
C SER A 47 -12.59 7.26 -2.78
N LEU A 48 -11.55 6.85 -3.52
CA LEU A 48 -10.21 6.67 -2.95
C LEU A 48 -9.54 8.02 -2.66
N THR A 49 -9.73 9.02 -3.50
CA THR A 49 -9.33 10.41 -3.21
C THR A 49 -10.08 10.97 -2.00
N ASP A 50 -11.40 10.77 -1.93
CA ASP A 50 -12.24 11.15 -0.77
C ASP A 50 -11.78 10.45 0.51
N LEU A 51 -11.40 9.18 0.44
CA LEU A 51 -10.81 8.43 1.55
C LEU A 51 -9.52 9.11 2.04
N LEU A 52 -8.61 9.48 1.13
CA LEU A 52 -7.38 10.18 1.49
C LEU A 52 -7.65 11.56 2.08
N ASP A 53 -8.65 12.29 1.57
CA ASP A 53 -9.05 13.59 2.11
C ASP A 53 -9.71 13.47 3.48
N THR A 54 -10.46 12.41 3.72
CA THR A 54 -11.18 12.16 4.97
C THR A 54 -10.23 11.75 6.09
N PHE A 55 -9.32 10.80 5.84
CA PHE A 55 -8.42 10.28 6.88
C PHE A 55 -7.11 11.04 6.98
N GLY A 56 -6.66 11.70 5.91
CA GLY A 56 -5.39 12.40 5.92
C GLY A 56 -4.23 11.46 6.26
N PRO A 57 -3.27 11.88 7.11
CA PRO A 57 -2.19 11.02 7.59
C PRO A 57 -2.65 9.76 8.33
N LEU A 58 -3.87 9.73 8.92
CA LEU A 58 -4.39 8.56 9.64
C LEU A 58 -4.59 7.35 8.71
N ILE A 59 -4.60 7.54 7.39
CA ILE A 59 -4.70 6.42 6.44
C ILE A 59 -3.56 5.41 6.64
N PHE A 60 -2.38 5.85 7.07
CA PHE A 60 -1.22 4.97 7.24
C PHE A 60 -1.34 4.03 8.46
N PRO A 61 -1.64 4.50 9.68
CA PRO A 61 -1.91 3.59 10.79
C PRO A 61 -3.13 2.70 10.55
N ILE A 62 -4.18 3.20 9.86
CA ILE A 62 -5.34 2.38 9.44
C ILE A 62 -4.91 1.28 8.47
N HIS A 63 -4.10 1.61 7.46
CA HIS A 63 -3.54 0.65 6.51
C HIS A 63 -2.67 -0.40 7.21
N ARG A 64 -1.82 0.01 8.17
CA ARG A 64 -1.02 -0.91 8.98
C ARG A 64 -1.89 -1.89 9.77
N ALA A 65 -2.96 -1.42 10.42
CA ALA A 65 -3.91 -2.29 11.10
C ALA A 65 -4.64 -3.24 10.13
N ALA A 66 -4.99 -2.76 8.93
CA ALA A 66 -5.62 -3.56 7.88
C ALA A 66 -4.67 -4.64 7.34
N LEU A 67 -3.38 -4.34 7.16
CA LEU A 67 -2.33 -5.30 6.81
C LEU A 67 -2.16 -6.37 7.89
N LEU A 68 -2.29 -6.01 9.16
CA LEU A 68 -2.27 -6.96 10.28
C LEU A 68 -3.57 -7.76 10.42
N ARG A 69 -4.54 -7.54 9.54
CA ARG A 69 -5.88 -8.14 9.57
C ARG A 69 -6.58 -7.93 10.92
N LYS A 70 -6.45 -6.74 11.48
CA LYS A 70 -7.18 -6.33 12.68
C LYS A 70 -8.68 -6.24 12.37
N ARG A 71 -9.52 -6.42 13.39
CA ARG A 71 -10.98 -6.20 13.31
C ARG A 71 -11.26 -4.70 13.41
N ILE A 72 -11.51 -4.05 12.27
CA ILE A 72 -11.66 -2.59 12.17
C ILE A 72 -13.14 -2.24 12.09
N LEU A 73 -13.63 -1.46 13.06
CA LEU A 73 -14.99 -0.95 13.11
C LEU A 73 -15.01 0.55 12.81
N ILE A 74 -15.83 0.99 11.86
CA ILE A 74 -16.09 2.41 11.58
C ILE A 74 -17.46 2.79 12.15
N SER A 75 -17.50 3.58 13.22
CA SER A 75 -18.72 4.21 13.69
C SER A 75 -19.03 5.46 12.87
N CYS A 76 -20.22 5.51 12.29
CA CYS A 76 -20.64 6.61 11.42
C CYS A 76 -22.12 6.92 11.58
N HIS A 77 -22.56 8.03 10.97
CA HIS A 77 -23.97 8.37 10.85
C HIS A 77 -24.52 7.98 9.48
N ALA A 78 -25.83 7.79 9.37
CA ALA A 78 -26.47 7.63 8.06
C ALA A 78 -26.32 8.93 7.24
N PRO A 79 -26.14 8.85 5.90
CA PRO A 79 -26.13 7.64 5.06
C PRO A 79 -24.80 6.87 5.08
N VAL A 80 -24.87 5.53 5.03
CA VAL A 80 -23.68 4.66 5.16
C VAL A 80 -22.91 4.41 3.86
N ARG A 81 -23.44 4.83 2.70
CA ARG A 81 -22.90 4.47 1.38
C ARG A 81 -21.42 4.85 1.22
N GLU A 82 -21.08 6.08 1.56
CA GLU A 82 -19.70 6.59 1.47
C GLU A 82 -18.76 5.75 2.36
N ILE A 83 -19.17 5.48 3.59
CA ILE A 83 -18.38 4.69 4.52
C ILE A 83 -18.26 3.24 4.06
N CYS A 84 -19.31 2.65 3.45
CA CYS A 84 -19.20 1.34 2.81
C CYS A 84 -18.19 1.33 1.65
N ASN A 85 -18.06 2.43 0.92
CA ASN A 85 -17.00 2.54 -0.07
C ASN A 85 -15.62 2.60 0.59
N PHE A 86 -15.47 3.30 1.72
CA PHE A 86 -14.22 3.30 2.48
C PHE A 86 -13.86 1.92 3.03
N VAL A 87 -14.84 1.16 3.54
CA VAL A 87 -14.68 -0.24 3.95
C VAL A 87 -14.11 -1.08 2.80
N TYR A 88 -14.68 -0.96 1.60
CA TYR A 88 -14.15 -1.63 0.42
C TYR A 88 -12.73 -1.15 0.08
N ASN A 89 -12.52 0.17 0.01
CA ASN A 89 -11.23 0.74 -0.39
C ASN A 89 -10.11 0.31 0.55
N ILE A 90 -10.29 0.39 1.86
CA ILE A 90 -9.29 -0.05 2.85
C ILE A 90 -8.99 -1.55 2.69
N SER A 91 -10.00 -2.39 2.44
CA SER A 91 -9.78 -3.82 2.17
C SER A 91 -8.88 -4.03 0.95
N VAL A 92 -9.09 -3.26 -0.12
CA VAL A 92 -8.30 -3.30 -1.37
C VAL A 92 -6.87 -2.80 -1.17
N LEU A 93 -6.70 -1.69 -0.45
CA LEU A 93 -5.39 -1.11 -0.16
C LEU A 93 -4.51 -2.07 0.67
N SER A 94 -5.12 -2.86 1.54
CA SER A 94 -4.42 -3.83 2.41
C SER A 94 -4.15 -5.21 1.78
N ASN A 95 -4.47 -5.39 0.49
CA ASN A 95 -4.19 -6.64 -0.20
C ASN A 95 -2.68 -6.83 -0.40
N ILE A 96 -2.20 -8.04 -0.14
CA ILE A 96 -0.80 -8.40 -0.39
C ILE A 96 -0.62 -8.61 -1.90
N PRO A 97 0.31 -7.91 -2.57
CA PRO A 97 0.61 -8.15 -3.97
C PRO A 97 1.15 -9.55 -4.20
N GLN A 98 0.75 -10.20 -5.30
CA GLN A 98 1.22 -11.56 -5.58
C GLN A 98 2.72 -11.67 -5.81
N THR A 99 3.36 -10.58 -6.21
CA THR A 99 4.82 -10.50 -6.39
C THR A 99 5.61 -10.77 -5.12
N VAL A 100 5.00 -10.60 -3.94
CA VAL A 100 5.64 -10.82 -2.63
C VAL A 100 4.95 -11.93 -1.84
N ALA A 101 3.93 -12.58 -2.39
CA ALA A 101 3.19 -13.64 -1.70
C ALA A 101 4.05 -14.90 -1.49
N GLU A 102 5.00 -15.16 -2.41
CA GLU A 102 5.95 -16.28 -2.31
C GLU A 102 7.03 -16.06 -1.24
N LEU A 103 7.22 -14.83 -0.77
CA LEU A 103 8.18 -14.50 0.29
C LEU A 103 7.65 -14.81 1.70
N LEU A 104 6.35 -15.07 1.84
CA LEU A 104 5.70 -15.26 3.14
C LEU A 104 5.90 -16.70 3.63
N ALA A 105 5.86 -16.88 4.95
CA ALA A 105 5.92 -18.22 5.53
C ALA A 105 4.72 -19.08 5.04
N PRO A 106 4.89 -20.39 4.78
CA PRO A 106 3.81 -21.25 4.26
C PRO A 106 2.57 -21.34 5.17
N SER A 107 2.77 -21.17 6.47
CA SER A 107 1.76 -21.07 7.53
C SER A 107 0.96 -19.75 7.49
N SER A 108 1.50 -18.73 6.84
CA SER A 108 0.92 -17.39 6.81
C SER A 108 -0.28 -17.36 5.89
N SER A 109 -1.41 -16.91 6.43
CA SER A 109 -2.62 -16.78 5.64
C SER A 109 -2.57 -15.49 4.81
N SER A 110 -2.44 -15.64 3.50
CA SER A 110 -2.61 -14.54 2.52
C SER A 110 -4.08 -14.13 2.32
N GLN A 111 -4.97 -14.52 3.23
CA GLN A 111 -6.38 -14.13 3.20
C GLN A 111 -6.51 -12.61 3.20
N ARG A 112 -7.46 -12.11 2.42
CA ARG A 112 -7.77 -10.68 2.32
C ARG A 112 -8.54 -10.24 3.55
N LEU A 113 -8.41 -8.96 3.93
CA LEU A 113 -9.25 -8.37 4.97
C LEU A 113 -10.72 -8.43 4.54
N ARG A 114 -11.59 -9.09 5.30
CA ARG A 114 -12.99 -9.31 4.91
C ARG A 114 -13.83 -8.03 5.09
N PRO A 115 -14.39 -7.43 4.02
CA PRO A 115 -15.29 -6.30 4.15
C PRO A 115 -16.71 -6.79 4.49
N LEU A 116 -17.17 -6.54 5.72
CA LEU A 116 -18.54 -6.87 6.15
C LEU A 116 -19.56 -5.79 5.79
N PHE A 117 -19.10 -4.64 5.29
CA PHE A 117 -19.94 -3.46 5.03
C PHE A 117 -20.68 -3.02 6.29
N THR A 118 -22.01 -2.94 6.27
CA THR A 118 -22.78 -2.47 7.42
C THR A 118 -23.12 -3.63 8.36
N ILE A 119 -22.75 -3.47 9.63
CA ILE A 119 -23.11 -4.38 10.71
C ILE A 119 -23.92 -3.66 11.79
N GLY A 120 -24.79 -4.39 12.46
CA GLY A 120 -25.62 -3.89 13.54
C GLY A 120 -25.62 -4.80 14.77
N VAL A 121 -26.44 -4.45 15.76
CA VAL A 121 -26.56 -5.21 17.02
C VAL A 121 -26.90 -6.69 16.80
N HIS A 122 -27.61 -7.02 15.71
CA HIS A 122 -27.96 -8.39 15.35
C HIS A 122 -26.75 -9.27 15.00
N ASP A 123 -25.64 -8.67 14.57
CA ASP A 123 -24.43 -9.38 14.15
C ASP A 123 -23.49 -9.68 15.33
N ILE A 124 -23.78 -9.19 16.53
CA ILE A 124 -22.92 -9.39 17.72
C ILE A 124 -22.58 -10.87 17.97
N PRO A 125 -23.52 -11.84 17.90
CA PRO A 125 -23.18 -13.25 18.08
C PRO A 125 -22.13 -13.73 17.08
N PHE A 126 -22.27 -13.36 15.81
CA PHE A 126 -21.31 -13.67 14.75
C PHE A 126 -19.93 -13.05 15.02
N LEU A 127 -19.88 -11.78 15.46
CA LEU A 127 -18.62 -11.11 15.77
C LEU A 127 -17.88 -11.73 16.97
N VAL A 128 -18.63 -12.25 17.95
CA VAL A 128 -18.06 -12.97 19.10
C VAL A 128 -17.48 -14.31 18.65
N GLU A 129 -18.22 -15.07 17.85
CA GLU A 129 -17.75 -16.34 17.31
C GLU A 129 -16.50 -16.16 16.43
N ASP A 130 -16.48 -15.13 15.59
CA ASP A 130 -15.33 -14.79 14.75
C ASP A 130 -14.09 -14.43 15.58
N PHE A 131 -14.26 -13.74 16.70
CA PHE A 131 -13.17 -13.46 17.64
C PHE A 131 -12.67 -14.71 18.38
N GLU A 132 -13.56 -15.63 18.72
CA GLU A 132 -13.16 -16.91 19.31
C GLU A 132 -12.43 -17.80 18.30
N ALA A 133 -12.84 -17.77 17.02
CA ALA A 133 -12.13 -18.43 15.94
C ALA A 133 -10.71 -17.87 15.75
N SER A 134 -10.52 -16.55 15.81
CA SER A 134 -9.19 -15.95 15.67
C SER A 134 -8.23 -16.34 16.79
N LYS A 135 -8.73 -16.52 18.02
CA LYS A 135 -7.93 -17.05 19.15
C LYS A 135 -7.53 -18.50 18.97
N ARG A 136 -8.46 -19.35 18.47
CA ARG A 136 -8.18 -20.77 18.22
C ARG A 136 -7.09 -20.95 17.15
N LYS A 137 -7.13 -20.16 16.08
CA LYS A 137 -6.10 -20.17 15.01
C LYS A 137 -4.71 -19.80 15.50
N LYS A 138 -4.61 -18.99 16.58
CA LYS A 138 -3.33 -18.66 17.22
C LYS A 138 -2.77 -19.82 18.08
N ALA A 139 -3.62 -20.76 18.48
CA ALA A 139 -3.26 -21.88 19.35
C ALA A 139 -2.99 -23.18 18.56
N ASP A 140 -3.76 -23.45 17.50
CA ASP A 140 -3.61 -24.65 16.68
C ASP A 140 -3.00 -24.29 15.31
N SER A 141 -1.71 -24.55 15.15
CA SER A 141 -0.96 -24.40 13.89
C SER A 141 -1.17 -25.57 12.92
N ASN A 142 -2.35 -26.21 12.95
CA ASN A 142 -2.61 -27.44 12.20
C ASN A 142 -3.51 -27.20 10.98
N ASP A 143 -3.17 -27.96 9.95
CA ASP A 143 -3.51 -27.95 8.52
C ASP A 143 -5.02 -28.13 8.19
N ALA A 144 -5.89 -27.38 8.85
CA ALA A 144 -7.32 -27.37 8.57
C ALA A 144 -7.64 -26.42 7.41
N VAL A 145 -8.62 -26.83 6.58
CA VAL A 145 -9.20 -26.06 5.46
C VAL A 145 -9.34 -24.58 5.84
N PRO A 146 -8.93 -23.63 4.99
CA PRO A 146 -8.93 -22.22 5.33
C PRO A 146 -10.36 -21.72 5.54
N ASP A 147 -10.83 -21.78 6.79
CA ASP A 147 -12.03 -21.08 7.21
C ASP A 147 -11.76 -19.56 7.14
N GLU A 148 -12.73 -18.81 6.64
CA GLU A 148 -12.67 -17.35 6.64
C GLU A 148 -12.90 -16.80 8.06
N ALA A 149 -13.44 -17.61 8.97
CA ALA A 149 -13.63 -17.23 10.37
C ALA A 149 -12.30 -16.90 11.05
N GLY A 150 -12.25 -15.74 11.73
CA GLY A 150 -11.09 -15.29 12.47
C GLY A 150 -9.95 -14.72 11.60
N SER A 151 -10.19 -14.48 10.31
CA SER A 151 -9.22 -13.89 9.37
C SER A 151 -9.08 -12.37 9.44
N GLY A 152 -9.86 -11.71 10.30
CA GLY A 152 -9.94 -10.26 10.41
C GLY A 152 -10.95 -9.65 9.44
N TRP A 153 -11.54 -8.52 9.82
CA TRP A 153 -12.59 -7.88 9.04
C TRP A 153 -12.60 -6.36 9.18
N ILE A 154 -13.24 -5.69 8.24
CA ILE A 154 -13.56 -4.27 8.31
C ILE A 154 -15.05 -4.04 8.06
N ALA A 155 -15.68 -3.22 8.89
CA ALA A 155 -17.11 -2.94 8.82
C ALA A 155 -17.42 -1.51 9.26
N CYS A 156 -18.62 -1.04 8.95
CA CYS A 156 -19.18 0.19 9.49
C CYS A 156 -20.49 -0.06 10.23
N THR A 157 -20.81 0.83 11.16
CA THR A 157 -22.04 0.76 11.93
C THR A 157 -22.58 2.14 12.28
N THR A 158 -23.90 2.24 12.36
CA THR A 158 -24.61 3.38 12.96
C THR A 158 -24.98 3.14 14.42
N ASP A 159 -24.78 1.91 14.93
CA ASP A 159 -25.18 1.51 16.27
C ASP A 159 -24.04 1.79 17.26
N SER A 160 -24.23 2.76 18.15
CA SER A 160 -23.24 3.12 19.17
C SER A 160 -22.90 1.97 20.13
N ILE A 161 -23.79 0.98 20.27
CA ILE A 161 -23.59 -0.21 21.13
C ILE A 161 -22.36 -1.01 20.69
N LEU A 162 -22.14 -1.15 19.37
CA LEU A 162 -20.98 -1.87 18.84
C LEU A 162 -19.67 -1.11 19.11
N ALA A 163 -19.70 0.22 19.03
CA ALA A 163 -18.57 1.08 19.36
C ALA A 163 -18.21 1.00 20.86
N MET A 164 -19.21 0.94 21.75
CA MET A 164 -19.00 0.84 23.20
C MET A 164 -18.41 -0.51 23.66
N LYS A 165 -18.58 -1.58 22.88
CA LYS A 165 -18.11 -2.92 23.26
C LYS A 165 -16.72 -3.18 22.67
N ASP A 166 -15.69 -2.70 23.37
CA ASP A 166 -14.27 -2.77 23.00
C ASP A 166 -13.70 -4.19 22.78
N THR A 167 -14.41 -5.24 23.19
CA THR A 167 -14.03 -6.63 22.93
C THR A 167 -14.28 -7.08 21.48
N LEU A 168 -15.17 -6.39 20.76
CA LEU A 168 -15.63 -6.81 19.42
C LEU A 168 -14.67 -6.42 18.30
N TRP A 169 -13.83 -5.42 18.52
CA TRP A 169 -12.95 -4.84 17.51
C TRP A 169 -11.54 -4.65 18.09
N ASP A 170 -10.56 -4.49 17.20
CA ASP A 170 -9.16 -4.19 17.54
C ASP A 170 -8.79 -2.74 17.20
N MET A 171 -9.59 -2.08 16.35
CA MET A 171 -9.50 -0.65 16.03
C MET A 171 -10.90 -0.07 15.80
N LEU A 172 -11.22 1.05 16.43
CA LEU A 172 -12.44 1.82 16.22
C LEU A 172 -12.10 3.16 15.56
N ILE A 173 -12.83 3.47 14.50
CA ILE A 173 -12.76 4.72 13.77
C ILE A 173 -14.10 5.42 13.97
N THR A 174 -14.11 6.58 14.61
CA THR A 174 -15.33 7.37 14.78
C THR A 174 -15.32 8.52 13.79
N MET A 175 -16.29 8.49 12.86
CA MET A 175 -16.44 9.51 11.83
C MET A 175 -17.01 10.80 12.42
N PRO A 176 -16.57 11.98 11.94
CA PRO A 176 -17.16 13.24 12.33
C PRO A 176 -18.66 13.30 12.01
N PRO A 177 -19.45 14.07 12.78
CA PRO A 177 -20.87 14.28 12.48
C PRO A 177 -21.12 14.89 11.08
N PRO A 178 -22.29 14.69 10.45
CA PRO A 178 -22.57 15.15 9.08
C PRO A 178 -22.48 16.66 8.84
N TYR A 179 -22.55 17.48 9.90
CA TYR A 179 -22.41 18.94 9.80
C TYR A 179 -20.95 19.42 9.83
N SER A 180 -20.00 18.52 10.09
CA SER A 180 -18.56 18.83 10.19
C SER A 180 -17.94 19.40 8.92
N PRO A 181 -18.39 19.07 7.69
CA PRO A 181 -17.87 19.71 6.48
C PRO A 181 -18.09 21.24 6.43
N ASN A 182 -19.08 21.75 7.18
CA ASN A 182 -19.37 23.19 7.27
C ASN A 182 -18.65 23.87 8.46
N ALA A 183 -17.84 23.13 9.22
CA ALA A 183 -17.05 23.71 10.30
C ALA A 183 -15.96 24.63 9.74
N LYS A 184 -15.62 25.68 10.50
CA LYS A 184 -14.55 26.61 10.13
C LYS A 184 -13.19 25.89 10.03
N ASP A 185 -12.99 24.95 10.94
CA ASP A 185 -11.77 24.15 11.02
C ASP A 185 -12.10 22.72 10.62
N LYS A 186 -11.16 22.07 9.91
CA LYS A 186 -11.30 20.69 9.50
C LYS A 186 -11.39 19.78 10.73
N VAL A 187 -12.45 18.98 10.81
CA VAL A 187 -12.63 17.95 11.84
C VAL A 187 -12.23 16.60 11.26
N TRP A 188 -11.19 16.01 11.83
CA TRP A 188 -10.70 14.69 11.43
C TRP A 188 -11.44 13.57 12.16
N PRO A 189 -11.54 12.36 11.56
CA PRO A 189 -11.96 11.16 12.28
C PRO A 189 -11.03 10.86 13.45
N THR A 190 -11.57 10.25 14.51
CA THR A 190 -10.76 9.74 15.62
C THR A 190 -10.52 8.26 15.45
N VAL A 191 -9.29 7.80 15.70
CA VAL A 191 -8.92 6.38 15.66
C VAL A 191 -8.48 5.97 17.05
N GLU A 192 -8.99 4.86 17.55
CA GLU A 192 -8.67 4.35 18.88
C GLU A 192 -8.52 2.83 18.89
N CYS A 193 -7.63 2.35 19.74
CA CYS A 193 -7.53 0.95 20.14
C CYS A 193 -8.51 0.67 21.28
N PRO A 194 -8.80 -0.62 21.60
CA PRO A 194 -9.60 -0.99 22.75
C PRO A 194 -9.12 -0.28 24.02
N ARG A 195 -10.06 0.00 24.94
CA ARG A 195 -9.84 0.84 26.14
C ARG A 195 -9.63 2.34 25.87
N GLY A 196 -9.90 2.81 24.65
CA GLY A 196 -9.88 4.24 24.31
C GLY A 196 -8.49 4.83 24.17
N VAL A 197 -7.49 4.00 23.83
CA VAL A 197 -6.12 4.50 23.57
C VAL A 197 -6.11 5.11 22.17
N PRO A 198 -5.87 6.43 22.02
CA PRO A 198 -5.91 7.08 20.72
C PRO A 198 -4.75 6.61 19.85
N VAL A 199 -5.03 6.41 18.57
CA VAL A 199 -4.04 6.14 17.53
C VAL A 199 -3.84 7.40 16.70
N LYS A 200 -2.59 7.85 16.63
CA LYS A 200 -2.19 9.01 15.84
C LYS A 200 -1.28 8.57 14.69
N ALA A 201 -1.20 9.40 13.66
CA ALA A 201 -0.22 9.24 12.60
C ALA A 201 1.16 9.69 13.10
N THR A 202 2.22 9.03 12.64
CA THR A 202 3.59 9.44 12.97
C THR A 202 4.00 10.68 12.19
N GLN A 203 5.11 11.30 12.56
CA GLN A 203 5.69 12.40 11.78
C GLN A 203 6.14 11.93 10.40
N ARG A 204 6.62 10.68 10.29
CA ARG A 204 6.92 10.02 9.01
C ARG A 204 5.66 9.84 8.15
N ASP A 205 4.54 9.44 8.75
CA ASP A 205 3.25 9.30 8.05
C ASP A 205 2.75 10.65 7.53
N LEU A 206 2.91 11.75 8.28
CA LEU A 206 2.54 13.09 7.83
C LEU A 206 3.38 13.53 6.61
N ARG A 207 4.71 13.36 6.66
CA ARG A 207 5.59 13.67 5.51
C ARG A 207 5.20 12.84 4.29
N ARG A 208 4.95 11.54 4.51
CA ARG A 208 4.49 10.63 3.46
C ARG A 208 3.17 11.06 2.84
N PHE A 209 2.19 11.43 3.66
CA PHE A 209 0.88 11.89 3.20
C PHE A 209 1.01 13.12 2.30
N ARG A 210 1.84 14.09 2.71
CA ARG A 210 2.13 15.30 1.92
C ARG A 210 2.80 14.96 0.59
N ALA A 211 3.77 14.03 0.60
CA ALA A 211 4.44 13.56 -0.62
C ALA A 211 3.46 12.85 -1.58
N LEU A 212 2.59 11.98 -1.06
CA LEU A 212 1.54 11.30 -1.82
C LEU A 212 0.56 12.30 -2.45
N LYS A 213 -0.01 13.23 -1.66
CA LYS A 213 -0.91 14.28 -2.17
C LYS A 213 -0.25 15.11 -3.26
N SER A 214 0.98 15.57 -3.02
CA SER A 214 1.75 16.33 -4.01
C SER A 214 2.01 15.53 -5.30
N GLY A 215 2.32 14.23 -5.16
CA GLY A 215 2.51 13.31 -6.28
C GLY A 215 1.24 13.10 -7.11
N LEU A 216 0.09 12.90 -6.47
CA LEU A 216 -1.21 12.77 -7.14
C LEU A 216 -1.60 14.05 -7.88
N THR A 217 -1.37 15.23 -7.29
CA THR A 217 -1.59 16.52 -7.98
C THR A 217 -0.68 16.68 -9.20
N ARG A 218 0.55 16.17 -9.17
CA ARG A 218 1.42 16.19 -10.36
C ARG A 218 0.92 15.24 -11.44
N LEU A 219 0.45 14.05 -11.08
CA LEU A 219 -0.11 13.07 -12.03
C LEU A 219 -1.32 13.63 -12.78
N THR A 220 -2.21 14.37 -12.09
CA THR A 220 -3.35 15.03 -12.74
C THR A 220 -2.94 16.22 -13.60
N ALA A 221 -1.87 16.94 -13.25
CA ALA A 221 -1.37 18.09 -14.00
C ALA A 221 -0.59 17.72 -15.28
N THR A 222 0.02 16.54 -15.35
CA THR A 222 0.84 16.10 -16.50
C THR A 222 0.04 15.63 -17.71
N THR A 223 -1.29 15.51 -17.63
CA THR A 223 -2.13 15.20 -18.78
C THR A 223 -2.40 16.46 -19.62
N PRO A 224 -2.00 16.53 -20.91
CA PRO A 224 -2.23 17.70 -21.74
C PRO A 224 -3.72 17.90 -22.01
N ARG A 225 -4.33 18.90 -21.37
CA ARG A 225 -5.67 19.39 -21.70
C ARG A 225 -5.68 19.92 -23.15
N PRO A 226 -6.59 19.49 -24.04
CA PRO A 226 -6.64 20.03 -25.39
C PRO A 226 -6.92 21.54 -25.34
N ARG A 227 -5.98 22.33 -25.86
CA ARG A 227 -6.12 23.78 -26.02
C ARG A 227 -7.26 24.06 -26.99
N THR A 228 -8.42 24.44 -26.48
CA THR A 228 -9.40 25.18 -27.28
C THR A 228 -8.83 26.58 -27.53
N ALA A 229 -8.87 27.01 -28.79
CA ALA A 229 -8.37 28.30 -29.23
C ALA A 229 -9.05 29.45 -28.47
N GLU A 230 -8.25 30.50 -28.26
CA GLU A 230 -8.37 31.58 -27.30
C GLU A 230 -9.63 32.46 -27.38
N SER A 231 -9.97 33.06 -26.24
CA SER A 231 -10.27 34.48 -26.14
C SER A 231 -9.33 35.08 -25.08
N PRO A 232 -8.62 36.20 -25.32
CA PRO A 232 -7.60 36.68 -24.41
C PRO A 232 -8.20 37.62 -23.36
N ARG A 233 -7.93 37.36 -22.07
CA ARG A 233 -7.69 38.40 -21.03
C ARG A 233 -7.59 37.80 -19.62
N SER A 234 -6.37 37.78 -19.09
CA SER A 234 -5.93 38.55 -17.92
C SER A 234 -4.64 37.91 -17.41
N GLU A 235 -3.52 38.59 -17.64
CA GLU A 235 -2.21 38.23 -17.11
C GLU A 235 -2.21 38.48 -15.61
N ASN A 236 -2.50 37.44 -14.82
CA ASN A 236 -1.95 37.29 -13.48
C ASN A 236 -1.13 36.00 -13.47
N SER A 237 -0.02 36.02 -14.22
CA SER A 237 1.01 35.01 -14.12
C SER A 237 1.75 35.19 -12.80
N THR A 238 1.32 34.46 -11.76
CA THR A 238 2.18 34.16 -10.62
C THR A 238 3.34 33.30 -11.15
N SER A 239 4.41 33.97 -11.54
CA SER A 239 5.73 33.40 -11.79
C SER A 239 6.12 32.53 -10.59
N PHE A 240 6.00 31.22 -10.73
CA PHE A 240 6.63 30.27 -9.82
C PHE A 240 8.14 30.35 -10.05
N LYS A 241 8.80 31.20 -9.27
CA LYS A 241 10.25 31.15 -9.13
C LYS A 241 10.59 29.89 -8.35
N LEU A 242 11.21 28.93 -9.04
CA LEU A 242 11.89 27.79 -8.42
C LEU A 242 13.02 28.36 -7.54
N THR A 243 12.74 28.55 -6.26
CA THR A 243 13.77 28.75 -5.25
C THR A 243 13.82 27.47 -4.44
N THR A 244 14.96 26.81 -4.52
CA THR A 244 15.36 25.71 -3.66
C THR A 244 15.26 26.17 -2.21
N GLY A 245 14.26 25.68 -1.47
CA GLY A 245 14.18 25.86 -0.01
C GLY A 245 12.88 26.40 0.57
N ALA A 246 11.81 26.61 -0.20
CA ALA A 246 10.50 26.94 0.37
C ALA A 246 9.38 26.18 -0.35
N PHE A 247 8.82 25.19 0.35
CA PHE A 247 7.52 24.62 0.01
C PHE A 247 6.48 25.75 -0.13
N PRO A 248 5.53 25.68 -1.07
CA PRO A 248 4.44 26.64 -1.09
C PRO A 248 3.66 26.48 0.23
N ALA A 249 3.77 27.49 1.10
CA ALA A 249 2.98 27.65 2.29
C ALA A 249 1.51 27.89 1.89
N SER A 250 0.82 26.84 1.48
CA SER A 250 -0.64 26.82 1.55
C SER A 250 -1.02 26.22 2.90
N SER A 251 -1.62 27.06 3.76
CA SER A 251 -2.38 26.73 4.99
C SER A 251 -1.62 26.53 6.31
N LEU A 252 -1.16 27.63 6.91
CA LEU A 252 -0.91 27.69 8.36
C LEU A 252 -2.18 27.32 9.19
N GLU A 253 -3.38 27.48 8.62
CA GLU A 253 -4.66 27.06 9.22
C GLU A 253 -4.89 25.53 9.22
N SER A 254 -4.13 24.77 8.41
CA SER A 254 -4.27 23.31 8.32
C SER A 254 -3.37 22.57 9.33
N ASP A 255 -2.34 23.23 9.86
CA ASP A 255 -1.39 22.61 10.80
C ASP A 255 -2.02 22.36 12.19
N GLU A 256 -2.82 23.27 12.74
CA GLU A 256 -3.43 23.06 14.08
C GLU A 256 -4.44 21.91 14.11
N ALA A 257 -5.16 21.68 13.01
CA ALA A 257 -6.05 20.53 12.87
C ALA A 257 -5.25 19.22 12.73
N LEU A 258 -4.10 19.26 12.04
CA LEU A 258 -3.21 18.11 11.90
C LEU A 258 -2.53 17.73 13.21
N ASP A 259 -2.17 18.70 14.06
CA ASP A 259 -1.58 18.46 15.39
C ASP A 259 -2.46 17.58 16.31
N LYS A 260 -3.77 17.56 16.06
CA LYS A 260 -4.71 16.71 16.81
C LYS A 260 -4.57 15.24 16.43
N ILE A 261 -4.24 14.93 15.17
CA ILE A 261 -4.19 13.56 14.63
C ILE A 261 -2.77 13.05 14.37
N VAL A 262 -1.78 13.93 14.39
CA VAL A 262 -0.36 13.58 14.29
C VAL A 262 0.27 13.65 15.68
N GLU A 263 1.13 12.69 16.00
CA GLU A 263 1.87 12.73 17.26
C GLU A 263 2.96 13.82 17.25
N PRO A 264 3.30 14.41 18.40
CA PRO A 264 4.45 15.29 18.47
C PRO A 264 5.74 14.48 18.21
N LEU A 265 6.79 15.17 17.74
CA LEU A 265 8.12 14.58 17.68
C LEU A 265 8.52 14.01 19.05
N SER A 266 9.05 12.78 19.06
CA SER A 266 9.56 12.19 20.28
C SER A 266 10.76 12.99 20.81
N TRP A 267 10.98 12.96 22.12
CA TRP A 267 12.14 13.65 22.72
C TRP A 267 13.48 13.11 22.21
N SER A 268 13.56 11.81 21.95
CA SER A 268 14.74 11.19 21.34
C SER A 268 14.98 11.71 19.93
N ALA A 269 13.94 11.78 19.09
CA ALA A 269 14.04 12.36 17.76
C ALA A 269 14.42 13.85 17.82
N LEU A 270 13.83 14.63 18.74
CA LEU A 270 14.13 16.05 18.89
C LEU A 270 15.57 16.28 19.34
N ALA A 271 16.05 15.52 20.33
CA ALA A 271 17.42 15.60 20.82
C ALA A 271 18.43 15.19 19.74
N TYR A 272 18.18 14.08 19.04
CA TYR A 272 19.01 13.61 17.94
C TYR A 272 19.05 14.63 16.79
N ASN A 273 17.88 15.08 16.31
CA ASN A 273 17.79 16.07 15.23
C ASN A 273 18.45 17.40 15.61
N GLY A 274 18.30 17.83 16.86
CA GLY A 274 18.96 19.02 17.39
C GLY A 274 20.48 18.86 17.36
N PHE A 275 21.01 17.77 17.93
CA PHE A 275 22.44 17.47 17.93
C PHE A 275 23.00 17.36 16.50
N MET A 276 22.33 16.63 15.63
CA MET A 276 22.74 16.47 14.23
C MET A 276 22.66 17.77 13.45
N TRP A 277 21.69 18.64 13.75
CA TRP A 277 21.64 19.98 13.16
C TRP A 277 22.88 20.79 13.57
N TRP A 278 23.25 20.77 14.86
CA TRP A 278 24.47 21.42 15.33
C TRP A 278 25.74 20.82 14.71
N ALA A 279 25.83 19.49 14.62
CA ALA A 279 27.01 18.78 14.14
C ALA A 279 27.20 18.91 12.62
N SER A 280 26.11 18.91 11.85
CA SER A 280 26.13 18.91 10.38
C SER A 280 25.72 20.26 9.74
N ALA A 281 25.49 21.30 10.54
CA ALA A 281 24.84 22.55 10.12
C ALA A 281 23.49 22.32 9.39
N GLY A 282 22.81 21.22 9.71
CA GLY A 282 21.54 20.82 9.11
C GLY A 282 21.64 20.15 7.74
N GLU A 283 22.83 19.91 7.18
CA GLU A 283 22.99 19.23 5.89
C GLU A 283 22.47 17.79 5.93
N GLN A 284 22.79 17.06 7.00
CA GLN A 284 22.42 15.65 7.10
C GLN A 284 20.90 15.46 7.18
N ALA A 285 20.20 16.24 8.01
CA ALA A 285 18.75 16.17 8.13
C ALA A 285 18.04 16.45 6.78
N ARG A 286 18.57 17.38 5.99
CA ARG A 286 18.03 17.69 4.65
C ARG A 286 18.29 16.56 3.66
N SER A 287 19.44 15.91 3.73
CA SER A 287 19.76 14.75 2.88
C SER A 287 18.85 13.57 3.20
N GLU A 288 18.69 13.25 4.49
CA GLU A 288 17.80 12.16 4.95
C GLU A 288 16.34 12.42 4.50
N GLU A 289 15.83 13.64 4.72
CA GLU A 289 14.47 14.01 4.27
C GLU A 289 14.33 13.95 2.73
N GLN A 290 15.36 14.37 1.99
CA GLN A 290 15.35 14.29 0.53
C GLN A 290 15.34 12.84 0.04
N GLU A 291 16.13 11.96 0.64
CA GLU A 291 16.12 10.54 0.33
C GLU A 291 14.77 9.88 0.67
N GLU A 292 14.19 10.19 1.83
CA GLU A 292 12.83 9.75 2.19
C GLU A 292 11.81 10.18 1.12
N SER A 293 11.87 11.44 0.71
CA SER A 293 10.97 11.99 -0.29
C SER A 293 11.15 11.33 -1.67
N ALA A 294 12.39 10.97 -2.03
CA ALA A 294 12.70 10.27 -3.27
C ALA A 294 12.17 8.83 -3.25
N ARG A 295 12.33 8.12 -2.12
CA ARG A 295 11.76 6.77 -1.92
C ARG A 295 10.23 6.81 -2.00
N ASP A 296 9.57 7.76 -1.34
CA ASP A 296 8.12 7.91 -1.40
C ASP A 296 7.63 8.31 -2.81
N ALA A 297 8.38 9.14 -3.53
CA ALA A 297 8.06 9.50 -4.92
C ALA A 297 8.21 8.32 -5.90
N ALA A 298 9.18 7.43 -5.65
CA ALA A 298 9.39 6.23 -6.47
C ALA A 298 8.17 5.29 -6.45
N LEU A 299 7.42 5.26 -5.34
CA LEU A 299 6.17 4.49 -5.25
C LEU A 299 5.11 4.95 -6.28
N LEU A 300 5.15 6.21 -6.72
CA LEU A 300 4.27 6.76 -7.77
C LEU A 300 4.91 6.81 -9.17
N ALA A 301 6.23 6.74 -9.29
CA ALA A 301 6.97 7.14 -10.49
C ALA A 301 6.60 6.33 -11.76
N ASP A 302 6.35 5.04 -11.63
CA ASP A 302 6.08 4.15 -12.77
C ASP A 302 4.62 4.19 -13.26
N LEU A 303 3.76 5.04 -12.67
CA LEU A 303 2.39 5.28 -13.16
C LEU A 303 2.32 6.42 -14.21
N GLY A 304 3.37 7.24 -14.30
CA GLY A 304 3.47 8.37 -15.25
C GLY A 304 4.05 8.00 -16.62
N LEU A 305 4.53 6.76 -16.80
CA LEU A 305 5.18 6.29 -18.01
C LEU A 305 4.52 4.99 -18.49
N MET A 306 3.28 5.06 -18.98
CA MET A 306 2.88 4.08 -20.00
C MET A 306 3.66 4.46 -21.28
N PRO A 307 4.63 3.65 -21.75
CA PRO A 307 5.36 3.98 -22.97
C PRO A 307 4.41 3.87 -24.16
N HIS A 308 3.93 4.99 -24.67
CA HIS A 308 3.72 5.09 -26.10
C HIS A 308 5.10 4.94 -26.71
N THR A 309 5.41 3.77 -27.25
CA THR A 309 6.66 3.49 -27.97
C THR A 309 6.87 4.58 -29.03
N PRO A 310 7.87 5.47 -28.91
CA PRO A 310 8.27 6.25 -30.05
C PRO A 310 9.01 5.29 -30.97
N SER A 311 8.32 4.79 -31.98
CA SER A 311 8.95 4.05 -33.07
C SER A 311 10.02 4.96 -33.69
N MET A 312 11.28 4.65 -33.36
CA MET A 312 12.46 5.26 -33.98
C MET A 312 12.58 4.73 -35.41
N THR A 313 11.74 5.24 -36.32
CA THR A 313 11.99 5.07 -37.75
C THR A 313 13.03 6.08 -38.19
N MET A 314 14.24 5.57 -38.40
CA MET A 314 15.35 6.26 -39.06
C MET A 314 14.90 6.94 -40.37
N PRO A 315 15.30 8.19 -40.67
CA PRO A 315 14.98 8.81 -41.94
C PRO A 315 15.83 8.20 -43.06
N ALA A 316 15.20 7.44 -43.96
CA ALA A 316 15.81 6.97 -45.19
C ALA A 316 15.97 8.11 -46.22
N PRO A 317 17.01 8.06 -47.08
CA PRO A 317 17.40 9.19 -47.92
C PRO A 317 16.46 9.39 -49.13
N LYS A 318 16.22 10.66 -49.47
CA LYS A 318 15.46 11.11 -50.65
C LYS A 318 16.12 10.69 -51.96
N PRO A 319 15.35 10.22 -52.95
CA PRO A 319 15.64 10.46 -54.36
C PRO A 319 14.73 11.55 -54.94
N ARG A 320 15.26 12.28 -55.92
CA ARG A 320 14.67 13.44 -56.59
C ARG A 320 13.92 13.01 -57.87
N THR A 321 12.95 13.85 -58.28
CA THR A 321 12.30 13.98 -59.63
C THR A 321 11.26 12.88 -59.99
N ALA A 322 10.11 13.11 -60.65
CA ALA A 322 9.47 14.26 -61.29
C ALA A 322 7.93 14.06 -61.40
N SER A 323 7.20 15.18 -61.55
CA SER A 323 5.90 15.40 -62.23
C SER A 323 4.70 14.45 -62.05
N GLY A 324 3.60 15.03 -61.55
CA GLY A 324 2.28 14.95 -62.22
C GLY A 324 1.25 13.97 -61.66
N GLY A 325 0.10 14.50 -61.23
CA GLY A 325 -1.16 13.74 -61.15
C GLY A 325 -1.90 13.84 -59.81
N MET A 326 -3.02 14.59 -59.82
CA MET A 326 -4.09 14.54 -58.81
C MET A 326 -4.54 13.09 -58.56
N ARG A 327 -4.63 12.67 -57.28
CA ARG A 327 -5.80 11.98 -56.68
C ARG A 327 -5.54 11.48 -55.26
N ASP A 328 -6.54 11.73 -54.42
CA ASP A 328 -6.91 11.06 -53.16
C ASP A 328 -5.95 11.13 -51.96
N SER A 329 -6.06 12.21 -51.20
CA SER A 329 -5.65 12.26 -49.78
C SER A 329 -6.72 11.61 -48.89
N ILE A 330 -6.69 10.28 -48.79
CA ILE A 330 -7.23 9.56 -47.64
C ILE A 330 -6.04 9.19 -46.74
N GLY A 331 -5.63 10.13 -45.91
CA GLY A 331 -4.50 9.97 -45.00
C GLY A 331 -4.81 10.53 -43.62
N SER A 332 -4.79 9.66 -42.63
CA SER A 332 -4.73 9.93 -41.19
C SER A 332 -5.99 10.44 -40.49
N VAL A 333 -7.01 9.58 -40.42
CA VAL A 333 -7.75 9.38 -39.16
C VAL A 333 -7.05 8.22 -38.43
N ALA A 334 -5.86 8.47 -37.92
CA ALA A 334 -5.35 7.70 -36.80
C ALA A 334 -5.94 8.36 -35.54
N SER A 335 -6.81 7.62 -34.88
CA SER A 335 -7.47 7.95 -33.61
C SER A 335 -6.56 8.81 -32.70
N ARG A 336 -6.81 10.13 -32.67
CA ARG A 336 -6.48 10.92 -31.49
C ARG A 336 -7.46 10.46 -30.42
N GLN A 337 -7.06 9.50 -29.59
CA GLN A 337 -7.78 9.19 -28.35
C GLN A 337 -7.90 10.47 -27.54
N SER A 338 -9.10 11.05 -27.52
CA SER A 338 -9.46 12.03 -26.52
C SER A 338 -9.53 11.29 -25.18
N VAL A 339 -8.49 11.43 -24.36
CA VAL A 339 -8.57 11.09 -22.93
C VAL A 339 -9.69 11.96 -22.36
N GLY A 340 -10.79 11.33 -21.94
CA GLY A 340 -11.87 12.05 -21.27
C GLY A 340 -11.50 12.36 -19.82
N PRO A 341 -12.15 13.34 -19.17
CA PRO A 341 -11.91 13.65 -17.76
C PRO A 341 -12.09 12.42 -16.84
N ASP A 342 -13.04 11.55 -17.15
CA ASP A 342 -13.31 10.30 -16.40
C ASP A 342 -12.12 9.31 -16.48
N ASP A 343 -11.37 9.29 -17.58
CA ASP A 343 -10.19 8.42 -17.71
C ASP A 343 -9.01 8.95 -16.87
N ASP A 344 -8.94 10.26 -16.59
CA ASP A 344 -7.92 10.87 -15.72
C ASP A 344 -8.24 10.68 -14.23
N GLU A 345 -9.52 10.69 -13.87
CA GLU A 345 -9.96 10.41 -12.50
C GLU A 345 -9.71 8.93 -12.15
N ALA A 346 -10.00 7.99 -13.06
CA ALA A 346 -9.70 6.56 -12.86
C ALA A 346 -8.20 6.29 -12.70
N ARG A 347 -7.34 7.08 -13.37
CA ARG A 347 -5.87 6.99 -13.22
C ARG A 347 -5.41 7.39 -11.83
N THR A 348 -6.02 8.43 -11.25
CA THR A 348 -5.68 8.89 -9.91
C THR A 348 -5.99 7.80 -8.88
N GLU A 349 -7.17 7.18 -8.98
CA GLU A 349 -7.57 6.13 -8.04
C GLU A 349 -6.76 4.85 -8.21
N LEU A 350 -6.42 4.48 -9.44
CA LEU A 350 -5.48 3.39 -9.68
C LEU A 350 -4.08 3.69 -9.12
N ALA A 351 -3.62 4.94 -9.21
CA ALA A 351 -2.34 5.36 -8.64
C ALA A 351 -2.33 5.24 -7.11
N VAL A 352 -3.45 5.54 -6.43
CA VAL A 352 -3.59 5.33 -4.98
C VAL A 352 -3.48 3.84 -4.64
N ILE A 353 -4.20 2.96 -5.35
CA ILE A 353 -4.13 1.51 -5.12
C ILE A 353 -2.68 1.00 -5.33
N ALA A 354 -2.08 1.37 -6.46
CA ALA A 354 -0.72 0.96 -6.80
C ALA A 354 0.31 1.47 -5.79
N TYR A 355 0.13 2.68 -5.26
CA TYR A 355 0.98 3.24 -4.21
C TYR A 355 1.00 2.36 -2.95
N PHE A 356 -0.18 2.01 -2.40
CA PHE A 356 -0.26 1.18 -1.19
C PHE A 356 0.18 -0.27 -1.43
N HIS A 357 -0.06 -0.82 -2.62
CA HIS A 357 0.46 -2.13 -3.00
C HIS A 357 1.98 -2.14 -3.07
N ARG A 358 2.59 -1.13 -3.69
CA ARG A 358 4.05 -0.98 -3.72
C ARG A 358 4.65 -0.75 -2.34
N LEU A 359 3.98 0.04 -1.50
CA LEU A 359 4.38 0.23 -0.10
C LEU A 359 4.33 -1.09 0.68
N THR A 360 3.28 -1.88 0.49
CA THR A 360 3.15 -3.22 1.11
C THR A 360 4.23 -4.17 0.62
N ALA A 361 4.49 -4.20 -0.69
CA ALA A 361 5.56 -5.01 -1.25
C ALA A 361 6.93 -4.61 -0.69
N GLN A 362 7.22 -3.31 -0.63
CA GLN A 362 8.46 -2.79 -0.03
C GLN A 362 8.61 -3.24 1.43
N MET A 363 7.56 -3.13 2.25
CA MET A 363 7.60 -3.57 3.65
C MET A 363 7.88 -5.07 3.79
N LEU A 364 7.19 -5.90 2.99
CA LEU A 364 7.33 -7.36 3.03
C LEU A 364 8.69 -7.83 2.49
N SER A 365 9.18 -7.23 1.41
CA SER A 365 10.51 -7.55 0.86
C SER A 365 11.63 -7.22 1.84
N VAL A 366 11.61 -6.03 2.46
CA VAL A 366 12.64 -5.68 3.46
C VAL A 366 12.66 -6.67 4.63
N MET A 367 11.50 -7.15 5.09
CA MET A 367 11.48 -8.19 6.14
C MET A 367 11.99 -9.54 5.63
N ALA A 368 11.66 -9.93 4.40
CA ALA A 368 12.17 -11.17 3.82
C ALA A 368 13.70 -11.15 3.78
N ASP A 369 14.30 -10.04 3.30
CA ASP A 369 15.76 -9.85 3.27
C ASP A 369 16.38 -9.92 4.69
N VAL A 370 15.70 -9.36 5.69
CA VAL A 370 16.13 -9.41 7.10
C VAL A 370 16.06 -10.83 7.67
N VAL A 371 15.06 -11.63 7.27
CA VAL A 371 14.94 -13.03 7.69
C VAL A 371 16.01 -13.89 7.02
N GLU A 372 16.18 -13.76 5.70
CA GLU A 372 17.20 -14.49 4.93
C GLU A 372 18.62 -14.23 5.46
N SER A 373 18.97 -12.95 5.66
CA SER A 373 20.27 -12.57 6.25
C SER A 373 20.43 -12.94 7.74
N SER A 374 19.37 -13.35 8.41
CA SER A 374 19.46 -13.92 9.76
C SER A 374 19.68 -15.43 9.73
N ASP A 375 19.05 -16.13 8.78
CA ASP A 375 19.19 -17.58 8.62
C ASP A 375 20.62 -17.92 8.12
N ASP A 376 21.19 -17.14 7.18
CA ASP A 376 22.56 -17.33 6.65
C ASP A 376 23.66 -17.24 7.73
N ARG A 377 23.43 -16.46 8.80
CA ARG A 377 24.42 -16.27 9.88
C ARG A 377 24.62 -17.52 10.73
N TYR A 378 23.70 -18.48 10.69
CA TYR A 378 23.79 -19.72 11.46
C TYR A 378 24.43 -20.86 10.66
N GLU A 379 24.58 -20.75 9.34
CA GLU A 379 25.16 -21.81 8.50
C GLU A 379 26.71 -21.75 8.43
N ASP A 380 27.33 -20.62 8.81
CA ASP A 380 28.78 -20.38 8.68
C ASP A 380 29.59 -20.73 9.96
N ASP A 381 28.92 -21.11 11.07
CA ASP A 381 29.56 -21.44 12.37
C ASP A 381 29.81 -22.96 12.57
N ASP A 382 29.45 -23.81 11.59
CA ASP A 382 29.57 -25.28 11.70
C ASP A 382 30.88 -25.87 11.10
N ASP A 383 31.78 -25.05 10.55
CA ASP A 383 32.98 -25.52 9.82
C ASP A 383 34.32 -25.34 10.54
N ASP A 384 34.33 -25.10 11.87
CA ASP A 384 35.56 -25.17 12.68
C ASP A 384 35.63 -26.46 13.51
N GLU A 385 36.03 -27.55 12.85
CA GLU A 385 36.70 -28.67 13.53
C GLU A 385 38.00 -28.15 14.19
N GLN A 386 37.93 -27.78 15.47
CA GLN A 386 39.12 -27.66 16.31
C GLN A 386 38.85 -28.03 17.76
N GLU A 387 39.50 -29.11 18.18
CA GLU A 387 39.64 -29.59 19.55
C GLU A 387 40.04 -28.46 20.52
N ALA A 388 39.24 -28.19 21.56
CA ALA A 388 39.69 -28.04 22.97
C ALA A 388 38.60 -27.48 23.91
N GLU A 389 38.36 -28.25 24.97
CA GLU A 389 37.92 -27.93 26.33
C GLU A 389 37.14 -26.63 26.66
N ASP A 390 35.98 -26.85 27.31
CA ASP A 390 35.30 -25.98 28.28
C ASP A 390 34.76 -24.62 27.79
N THR A 391 33.79 -24.67 26.88
CA THR A 391 32.76 -23.62 26.74
C THR A 391 31.42 -24.19 27.21
N PRO A 392 30.71 -23.57 28.18
CA PRO A 392 29.43 -24.10 28.60
C PRO A 392 28.45 -23.98 27.43
N LEU A 393 28.05 -25.14 26.89
CA LEU A 393 26.99 -25.29 25.89
C LEU A 393 25.83 -24.36 26.26
N ARG A 394 25.70 -23.23 25.55
CA ARG A 394 24.47 -22.45 25.56
C ARG A 394 23.42 -23.41 24.99
N SER A 395 22.43 -23.71 25.81
CA SER A 395 21.26 -24.48 25.40
C SER A 395 20.56 -23.67 24.32
N ASP A 396 20.93 -23.87 23.06
CA ASP A 396 20.23 -23.34 21.88
C ASP A 396 18.82 -23.90 21.91
N SER A 397 17.96 -23.13 22.54
CA SER A 397 16.55 -23.43 22.63
C SER A 397 15.98 -23.05 21.27
N GLU A 398 15.05 -23.84 20.70
CA GLU A 398 14.32 -23.47 19.47
C GLU A 398 13.72 -22.04 19.49
N ALA A 399 13.62 -21.44 20.68
CA ALA A 399 13.25 -20.05 20.91
C ALA A 399 14.24 -19.03 20.34
N ASP A 400 15.56 -19.30 20.35
CA ASP A 400 16.59 -18.40 19.83
C ASP A 400 16.63 -18.42 18.29
N LEU A 401 16.39 -19.59 17.66
CA LEU A 401 16.29 -19.77 16.20
C LEU A 401 15.13 -18.99 15.54
N ARG A 402 14.11 -18.59 16.31
CA ARG A 402 13.00 -17.76 15.80
C ARG A 402 13.23 -16.26 16.00
N SER A 403 14.31 -15.87 16.65
CA SER A 403 14.59 -14.47 16.95
C SER A 403 15.37 -13.82 15.81
N VAL A 404 14.89 -12.66 15.32
CA VAL A 404 15.50 -11.96 14.18
C VAL A 404 15.83 -10.53 14.58
N ARG A 405 17.08 -10.10 14.42
CA ARG A 405 17.47 -8.72 14.72
C ARG A 405 17.03 -7.80 13.57
N VAL A 406 16.20 -6.80 13.89
CA VAL A 406 15.76 -5.77 12.96
C VAL A 406 16.46 -4.47 13.32
N GLU A 407 17.35 -4.02 12.44
CA GLU A 407 18.08 -2.77 12.61
C GLU A 407 17.25 -1.54 12.23
N SER A 408 17.66 -0.36 12.71
CA SER A 408 17.02 0.92 12.40
C SER A 408 16.92 1.18 10.89
N HIS A 409 17.94 0.81 10.11
CA HIS A 409 17.95 1.01 8.66
C HIS A 409 16.83 0.22 7.95
N ALA A 410 16.48 -0.97 8.46
CA ALA A 410 15.40 -1.78 7.92
C ALA A 410 14.05 -1.10 8.16
N ILE A 411 13.86 -0.50 9.35
CA ILE A 411 12.65 0.28 9.68
C ILE A 411 12.51 1.51 8.77
N GLU A 412 13.59 2.24 8.53
CA GLU A 412 13.62 3.37 7.58
C GLU A 412 13.36 2.90 6.14
N SER A 413 13.86 1.72 5.77
CA SER A 413 13.68 1.13 4.43
C SER A 413 12.25 0.62 4.21
N MET A 414 11.55 0.19 5.26
CA MET A 414 10.09 -0.02 5.25
C MET A 414 9.32 1.32 5.22
N GLY A 415 10.04 2.42 5.45
CA GLY A 415 9.54 3.79 5.56
C GLY A 415 8.62 3.98 6.77
N LEU A 416 8.98 3.38 7.88
CA LEU A 416 8.35 3.58 9.18
C LEU A 416 9.18 4.58 10.00
N ASP A 417 8.62 5.08 11.10
CA ASP A 417 9.33 5.97 12.02
C ASP A 417 10.12 5.15 13.06
N VAL A 418 11.45 5.24 13.01
CA VAL A 418 12.35 4.48 13.91
C VAL A 418 12.22 4.90 15.37
N TRP A 419 11.79 6.13 15.63
CA TRP A 419 11.65 6.63 16.98
C TRP A 419 10.28 6.33 17.59
N ASN A 420 9.36 5.77 16.79
CA ASN A 420 7.99 5.52 17.19
C ASN A 420 7.79 4.08 17.71
N ALA A 421 7.25 3.97 18.93
CA ALA A 421 7.01 2.68 19.56
C ALA A 421 5.89 1.87 18.89
N HIS A 422 4.87 2.53 18.31
CA HIS A 422 3.78 1.86 17.59
C HIS A 422 4.25 1.28 16.26
N ASP A 423 5.15 1.96 15.55
CA ASP A 423 5.75 1.45 14.32
C ASP A 423 6.69 0.26 14.61
N ALA A 424 7.44 0.32 15.72
CA ALA A 424 8.19 -0.84 16.19
C ALA A 424 7.27 -2.03 16.56
N GLU A 425 6.18 -1.79 17.28
CA GLU A 425 5.20 -2.85 17.59
C GLU A 425 4.52 -3.40 16.34
N PHE A 426 4.23 -2.54 15.35
CA PHE A 426 3.73 -2.95 14.05
C PHE A 426 4.70 -3.92 13.37
N VAL A 427 6.00 -3.63 13.33
CA VAL A 427 7.01 -4.54 12.76
C VAL A 427 7.03 -5.88 13.49
N LYS A 428 6.89 -5.89 14.83
CA LYS A 428 6.77 -7.13 15.60
C LYS A 428 5.55 -7.95 15.22
N GLU A 429 4.38 -7.32 15.19
CA GLU A 429 3.13 -7.99 14.81
C GLU A 429 3.19 -8.48 13.35
N LEU A 430 3.80 -7.71 12.45
CA LEU A 430 3.88 -8.01 11.03
C LEU A 430 4.82 -9.19 10.76
N MET A 431 6.01 -9.18 11.36
CA MET A 431 6.99 -10.27 11.30
C MET A 431 6.41 -11.57 11.87
N ALA A 432 5.76 -11.49 13.04
CA ALA A 432 5.13 -12.64 13.66
C ALA A 432 3.96 -13.21 12.84
N LYS A 433 3.26 -12.37 12.07
CA LYS A 433 2.10 -12.77 11.28
C LYS A 433 2.45 -13.39 9.93
N TYR A 434 3.51 -12.89 9.29
CA TYR A 434 3.82 -13.23 7.89
C TYR A 434 5.11 -14.03 7.70
N PHE A 435 5.97 -14.08 8.72
CA PHE A 435 7.27 -14.78 8.65
C PHE A 435 7.46 -15.79 9.80
N ASP A 436 6.51 -15.90 10.73
CA ASP A 436 6.61 -16.72 11.96
C ASP A 436 7.89 -16.48 12.79
N ARG A 437 8.46 -15.28 12.67
CA ARG A 437 9.66 -14.85 13.41
C ARG A 437 9.29 -13.85 14.50
N LYS A 438 10.09 -13.84 15.58
CA LYS A 438 9.99 -12.88 16.68
C LYS A 438 11.10 -11.85 16.53
N PRO A 439 10.82 -10.60 16.11
CA PRO A 439 11.88 -9.66 15.89
C PRO A 439 12.34 -9.00 17.20
N TYR A 440 13.66 -8.82 17.33
CA TYR A 440 14.27 -7.91 18.28
C TYR A 440 14.59 -6.60 17.55
N ILE A 441 13.91 -5.51 17.93
CA ILE A 441 14.06 -4.22 17.28
C ILE A 441 15.17 -3.42 17.96
N GLU A 442 16.21 -3.10 17.21
CA GLU A 442 17.25 -2.18 17.63
C GLU A 442 16.79 -0.74 17.34
N GLY A 443 16.74 0.08 18.38
CA GLY A 443 16.47 1.51 18.22
C GLY A 443 17.59 2.22 17.45
N LYS A 444 17.30 3.41 16.92
CA LYS A 444 18.33 4.27 16.30
C LYS A 444 19.31 4.72 17.39
N GLY A 445 20.48 4.07 17.45
CA GLY A 445 21.58 4.49 18.32
C GLY A 445 22.20 5.80 17.84
N VAL A 446 22.83 6.55 18.75
CA VAL A 446 23.56 7.77 18.41
C VAL A 446 25.01 7.40 18.12
N GLU A 447 25.46 7.57 16.88
CA GLU A 447 26.88 7.37 16.54
C GLU A 447 27.66 8.66 16.75
N VAL A 448 28.56 8.68 17.73
CA VAL A 448 29.44 9.81 18.02
C VAL A 448 30.88 9.38 17.79
N CYS A 449 31.53 9.95 16.78
CA CYS A 449 32.94 9.69 16.45
C CYS A 449 33.28 8.20 16.23
N GLY A 450 32.38 7.44 15.59
CA GLY A 450 32.56 6.00 15.32
C GLY A 450 32.18 5.07 16.48
N VAL A 451 31.60 5.61 17.56
CA VAL A 451 31.07 4.83 18.69
C VAL A 451 29.55 4.92 18.71
N ARG A 452 28.87 3.78 18.60
CA ARG A 452 27.41 3.67 18.72
C ARG A 452 27.02 3.68 20.20
N VAL A 453 26.24 4.68 20.61
CA VAL A 453 25.60 4.77 21.93
C VAL A 453 24.15 4.30 21.76
N CYS A 454 23.84 3.13 22.30
CA CYS A 454 22.50 2.53 22.26
C CYS A 454 21.62 3.03 23.42
#